data_AF-A0A1H4P1P7-F1
#
_entry.id   AF-A0A1H4P1P7-F1
#
_cell.length_a   1.000
_cell.length_b   1.000
_cell.length_c   1.000
_cell.angle_alpha   90.00
_cell.angle_beta   90.00
_cell.angle_gamma   90.00
#
_symmetry.space_group_name_H-M   'P 1'
#
loop_
_entity.id
_entity.type
_entity.pdbx_description
1 polymer ?
#
loop_
_entity_poly.entity_id
_entity_poly.type
_entity_poly.pdbx_seq_one_letter_code
_entity_poly.pdbx_strand_id
1 'polypeptide(L)'
;MTVVFSRDPWMPTAIREGGDLRLRIVGGADANHDPREFTIPLTEAQLEVIEHDLERHLLLWSAFLPLCYDAGIKGALNTRAATALLDPILFGKPHEIDALFRRIPWDKRQLVAQGADVPLLEHGRVTDAVQTATQYSDWNRMWEYDADQRRAERGVTLGPLDAALLRYTGRYAQGGKTPARHSSAVAPELLPQVLEVIAVAERATAGLPMSPGWEAGEQGERRRREWNRIKESARAAVRAAYPELVDDAVETVSFLVCSEAHDFTNALAQADGDV
;
A
#
# COMPACT_ATOMS: atom_id res chain seq x y z
N MET A 1 -24.29 -19.31 -14.03
CA MET A 1 -24.16 -18.09 -13.21
C MET A 1 -24.22 -16.88 -14.14
N THR A 2 -25.03 -15.88 -13.82
CA THR A 2 -25.15 -14.66 -14.62
C THR A 2 -24.94 -13.44 -13.73
N VAL A 3 -24.13 -12.47 -14.16
CA VAL A 3 -23.95 -11.21 -13.43
C VAL A 3 -25.20 -10.35 -13.59
N VAL A 4 -25.75 -9.89 -12.47
CA VAL A 4 -26.88 -8.96 -12.40
C VAL A 4 -26.36 -7.54 -12.28
N PHE A 5 -25.39 -7.33 -11.39
CA PHE A 5 -24.81 -6.02 -11.13
C PHE A 5 -23.34 -6.13 -10.71
N SER A 6 -22.51 -5.21 -11.21
CA SER A 6 -21.09 -5.09 -10.87
C SER A 6 -20.63 -3.64 -11.06
N ARG A 7 -19.81 -3.13 -10.13
CA ARG A 7 -19.10 -1.84 -10.29
C ARG A 7 -17.66 -2.03 -10.77
N ASP A 8 -16.97 -2.97 -10.14
CA ASP A 8 -15.57 -3.30 -10.37
C ASP A 8 -15.37 -4.82 -10.20
N PRO A 9 -14.43 -5.46 -10.92
CA PRO A 9 -14.20 -6.90 -10.83
C PRO A 9 -13.88 -7.43 -9.43
N TRP A 10 -13.33 -6.58 -8.55
CA TRP A 10 -12.94 -6.96 -7.18
C TRP A 10 -14.01 -6.62 -6.14
N MET A 11 -14.96 -5.74 -6.48
CA MET A 11 -16.09 -5.42 -5.61
C MET A 11 -17.10 -6.58 -5.55
N PRO A 12 -17.85 -6.71 -4.43
CA PRO A 12 -18.92 -7.69 -4.33
C PRO A 12 -19.91 -7.54 -5.49
N THR A 13 -20.11 -8.62 -6.24
CA THR A 13 -20.88 -8.66 -7.48
C THR A 13 -22.20 -9.36 -7.24
N ALA A 14 -23.32 -8.78 -7.64
CA ALA A 14 -24.60 -9.48 -7.60
C ALA A 14 -24.72 -10.43 -8.79
N ILE A 15 -25.10 -11.68 -8.52
CA ILE A 15 -25.21 -12.75 -9.51
C ILE A 15 -26.52 -13.51 -9.33
N ARG A 16 -27.00 -14.16 -10.40
CA ARG A 16 -27.98 -15.25 -10.32
C ARG A 16 -27.28 -16.59 -10.49
N GLU A 17 -27.50 -17.48 -9.52
CA GLU A 17 -26.99 -18.84 -9.49
C GLU A 17 -28.13 -19.79 -9.17
N GLY A 18 -28.44 -20.74 -10.05
CA GLY A 18 -29.54 -21.67 -9.85
C GLY A 18 -30.94 -21.04 -9.77
N GLY A 19 -31.08 -19.77 -10.21
CA GLY A 19 -32.31 -18.98 -10.08
C GLY A 19 -32.31 -18.03 -8.88
N ASP A 20 -31.47 -18.30 -7.88
CA ASP A 20 -31.36 -17.50 -6.66
C ASP A 20 -30.44 -16.31 -6.84
N LEU A 21 -30.83 -15.17 -6.25
CA LEU A 21 -30.01 -13.98 -6.19
C LEU A 21 -28.95 -14.13 -5.08
N ARG A 22 -27.69 -13.89 -5.43
CA ARG A 22 -26.55 -14.03 -4.52
C ARG A 22 -25.57 -12.89 -4.69
N LEU A 23 -24.82 -12.61 -3.63
CA LEU A 23 -23.67 -11.72 -3.68
C LEU A 23 -22.40 -12.57 -3.75
N ARG A 24 -21.67 -12.45 -4.86
CA ARG A 24 -20.35 -13.04 -5.08
C ARG A 24 -19.28 -12.11 -4.52
N ILE A 25 -18.41 -12.63 -3.67
CA ILE A 25 -17.34 -11.89 -3.00
C ILE A 25 -16.02 -12.54 -3.37
N VAL A 26 -15.06 -11.73 -3.82
CA VAL A 26 -13.70 -12.18 -4.09
C VAL A 26 -12.82 -11.75 -2.93
N GLY A 27 -12.07 -12.68 -2.33
CA GLY A 27 -11.20 -12.36 -1.20
C GLY A 27 -10.34 -13.54 -0.77
N GLY A 28 -9.11 -13.26 -0.34
CA GLY A 28 -8.11 -14.29 -0.04
C GLY A 28 -7.54 -14.95 -1.31
N ALA A 29 -6.66 -15.93 -1.10
CA ALA A 29 -6.04 -16.70 -2.17
C ALA A 29 -6.01 -18.19 -1.81
N ASP A 30 -6.10 -19.05 -2.81
CA ASP A 30 -5.98 -20.49 -2.63
C ASP A 30 -4.50 -20.93 -2.60
N ALA A 31 -4.26 -22.24 -2.63
CA ALA A 31 -2.91 -22.79 -2.56
C ALA A 31 -2.05 -22.47 -3.80
N ASN A 32 -2.68 -22.10 -4.91
CA ASN A 32 -2.03 -21.72 -6.15
C ASN A 32 -1.86 -20.20 -6.28
N HIS A 33 -2.26 -19.43 -5.26
CA HIS A 33 -2.33 -17.97 -5.26
C HIS A 33 -3.44 -17.41 -6.16
N ASP A 34 -4.42 -18.25 -6.55
CA ASP A 34 -5.58 -17.79 -7.30
C ASP A 34 -6.60 -17.14 -6.34
N PRO A 35 -7.28 -16.04 -6.74
CA PRO A 35 -8.30 -15.42 -5.92
C PRO A 35 -9.44 -16.39 -5.59
N ARG A 36 -9.85 -16.42 -4.32
CA ARG A 36 -11.01 -17.24 -3.90
C ARG A 36 -12.30 -16.47 -4.07
N GLU A 37 -13.34 -17.19 -4.51
CA GLU A 37 -14.69 -16.67 -4.64
C GLU A 37 -15.64 -17.35 -3.63
N PHE A 38 -16.53 -16.56 -3.07
CA PHE A 38 -17.57 -17.02 -2.16
C PHE A 38 -18.91 -16.42 -2.55
N THR A 39 -20.01 -17.10 -2.22
CA THR A 39 -21.36 -16.57 -2.45
C THR A 39 -22.17 -16.58 -1.17
N ILE A 40 -23.00 -15.55 -0.98
CA ILE A 40 -23.98 -15.46 0.10
C ILE A 40 -25.35 -15.10 -0.47
N PRO A 41 -26.46 -15.50 0.19
CA PRO A 41 -27.80 -15.09 -0.24
C PRO A 41 -27.94 -13.57 -0.25
N LEU A 42 -28.67 -13.04 -1.23
CA LEU A 42 -28.96 -11.62 -1.39
C LEU A 42 -30.46 -11.46 -1.74
N THR A 43 -31.12 -10.46 -1.15
CA THR A 43 -32.52 -10.13 -1.48
C THR A 43 -32.57 -9.00 -2.51
N GLU A 44 -33.69 -8.86 -3.22
CA GLU A 44 -33.88 -7.77 -4.20
C GLU A 44 -33.80 -6.39 -3.53
N ALA A 45 -34.31 -6.24 -2.30
CA ALA A 45 -34.20 -4.98 -1.55
C ALA A 45 -32.75 -4.63 -1.17
N GLN A 46 -31.93 -5.64 -0.86
CA GLN A 46 -30.50 -5.44 -0.58
C GLN A 46 -29.74 -5.09 -1.87
N LEU A 47 -30.11 -5.72 -3.00
CA LEU A 47 -29.55 -5.40 -4.30
C LEU A 47 -29.82 -3.94 -4.69
N GLU A 48 -31.05 -3.46 -4.52
CA GLU A 48 -31.42 -2.07 -4.84
C GLU A 48 -30.52 -1.06 -4.11
N VAL A 49 -30.21 -1.28 -2.82
CA VAL A 49 -29.27 -0.42 -2.09
C VAL A 49 -27.87 -0.49 -2.68
N ILE A 50 -27.37 -1.70 -2.97
CA ILE A 50 -26.01 -1.89 -3.54
C ILE A 50 -25.88 -1.19 -4.90
N GLU A 51 -26.93 -1.21 -5.73
CA GLU A 51 -26.96 -0.58 -7.05
C GLU A 51 -26.93 0.95 -7.00
N HIS A 52 -27.53 1.55 -5.97
CA HIS A 52 -27.71 2.99 -5.88
C HIS A 52 -26.82 3.69 -4.85
N ASP A 53 -26.24 2.96 -3.91
CA ASP A 53 -25.44 3.50 -2.82
C ASP A 53 -24.04 2.89 -2.79
N LEU A 54 -23.07 3.65 -3.32
CA LEU A 54 -21.66 3.25 -3.37
C LEU A 54 -21.07 3.11 -1.97
N GLU A 55 -21.42 4.01 -1.05
CA GLU A 55 -20.87 4.05 0.31
C GLU A 55 -21.21 2.75 1.05
N ARG A 56 -22.47 2.32 0.95
CA ARG A 56 -22.96 1.05 1.50
C ARG A 56 -22.27 -0.15 0.88
N HIS A 57 -22.06 -0.12 -0.44
CA HIS A 57 -21.37 -1.18 -1.16
C HIS A 57 -19.90 -1.31 -0.74
N LEU A 58 -19.21 -0.19 -0.55
CA LEU A 58 -17.83 -0.13 -0.05
C LEU A 58 -17.72 -0.64 1.39
N LEU A 59 -18.62 -0.21 2.28
CA LEU A 59 -18.66 -0.68 3.66
C LEU A 59 -18.91 -2.19 3.74
N LEU A 60 -19.83 -2.72 2.94
CA LEU A 60 -20.05 -4.16 2.83
C LEU A 60 -18.77 -4.89 2.40
N TRP A 61 -18.11 -4.40 1.36
CA TRP A 61 -16.88 -5.03 0.87
C TRP A 61 -15.81 -5.07 1.97
N SER A 62 -15.56 -3.93 2.62
CA SER A 62 -14.62 -3.81 3.73
C SER A 62 -14.93 -4.78 4.89
N ALA A 63 -16.20 -4.96 5.23
CA ALA A 63 -16.62 -5.88 6.29
C ALA A 63 -16.52 -7.37 5.90
N PHE A 64 -16.60 -7.72 4.61
CA PHE A 64 -16.49 -9.10 4.17
C PHE A 64 -15.06 -9.61 4.03
N LEU A 65 -14.10 -8.73 3.73
CA LEU A 65 -12.70 -9.15 3.50
C LEU A 65 -12.11 -9.96 4.65
N PRO A 66 -12.25 -9.57 5.94
CA PRO A 66 -11.78 -10.40 7.05
C PRO A 66 -12.39 -11.80 7.09
N LEU A 67 -13.69 -11.95 6.76
CA LEU A 67 -14.35 -13.26 6.72
C LEU A 67 -13.78 -14.15 5.61
N CYS A 68 -13.44 -13.56 4.46
CA CYS A 68 -12.76 -14.26 3.38
C CYS A 68 -11.35 -14.71 3.79
N TYR A 69 -10.60 -13.86 4.51
CA TYR A 69 -9.27 -14.19 5.02
C TYR A 69 -9.31 -15.27 6.11
N ASP A 70 -10.31 -15.25 7.00
CA ASP A 70 -10.52 -16.27 8.04
C ASP A 70 -10.88 -17.64 7.45
N ALA A 71 -11.57 -17.66 6.31
CA ALA A 71 -11.77 -18.89 5.54
C ALA A 71 -10.44 -19.48 5.02
N GLY A 72 -9.35 -18.72 5.06
CA GLY A 72 -8.01 -19.15 4.74
C GLY A 72 -7.89 -19.71 3.32
N ILE A 73 -7.04 -20.73 3.16
CA ILE A 73 -6.79 -21.34 1.84
C ILE A 73 -7.87 -22.37 1.47
N LYS A 74 -8.45 -23.07 2.46
CA LYS A 74 -9.32 -24.23 2.23
C LYS A 74 -10.65 -24.21 3.01
N GLY A 75 -10.82 -23.29 3.95
CA GLY A 75 -12.02 -23.20 4.77
C GLY A 75 -13.19 -22.61 3.99
N ALA A 76 -14.40 -22.88 4.48
CA ALA A 76 -15.61 -22.24 4.00
C ALA A 76 -15.76 -20.83 4.59
N LEU A 77 -16.36 -19.93 3.83
CA LEU A 77 -16.81 -18.65 4.38
C LEU A 77 -17.85 -18.92 5.47
N ASN A 78 -17.77 -18.19 6.59
CA ASN A 78 -18.85 -18.18 7.57
C ASN A 78 -20.06 -17.42 7.00
N THR A 79 -20.88 -18.12 6.21
CA THR A 79 -22.05 -17.54 5.53
C THR A 79 -23.02 -16.91 6.51
N ARG A 80 -23.21 -17.49 7.70
CA ARG A 80 -24.10 -16.91 8.72
C ARG A 80 -23.59 -15.54 9.19
N ALA A 81 -22.30 -15.41 9.46
CA ALA A 81 -21.71 -14.14 9.85
C ALA A 81 -21.80 -13.11 8.73
N ALA A 82 -21.48 -13.51 7.49
CA ALA A 82 -21.57 -12.63 6.32
C ALA A 82 -23.02 -12.16 6.07
N THR A 83 -24.00 -13.07 6.08
CA THR A 83 -25.42 -12.68 5.92
C THR A 83 -25.90 -11.76 7.04
N ALA A 84 -25.43 -11.94 8.28
CA ALA A 84 -25.80 -11.07 9.40
C ALA A 84 -25.26 -9.64 9.28
N LEU A 85 -24.28 -9.39 8.40
CA LEU A 85 -23.76 -8.04 8.14
C LEU A 85 -24.57 -7.26 7.08
N LEU A 86 -25.34 -7.94 6.23
CA LEU A 86 -26.06 -7.30 5.12
C LEU A 86 -27.02 -6.22 5.61
N ASP A 87 -28.03 -6.58 6.41
CA ASP A 87 -29.07 -5.63 6.79
C ASP A 87 -28.55 -4.47 7.66
N PRO A 88 -27.71 -4.71 8.69
CA PRO A 88 -27.16 -3.61 9.48
C PRO A 88 -26.35 -2.62 8.65
N ILE A 89 -25.59 -3.09 7.65
CA ILE A 89 -24.78 -2.20 6.81
C ILE A 89 -25.62 -1.53 5.74
N LEU A 90 -26.57 -2.22 5.11
CA LEU A 90 -27.36 -1.67 4.01
C LEU A 90 -28.48 -0.74 4.47
N PHE A 91 -29.14 -1.04 5.59
CA PHE A 91 -30.33 -0.31 6.05
C PHE A 91 -30.13 0.43 7.37
N GLY A 92 -29.01 0.21 8.08
CA GLY A 92 -28.73 0.88 9.35
C GLY A 92 -28.61 2.40 9.21
N LYS A 93 -28.91 3.12 10.30
CA LYS A 93 -28.63 4.56 10.39
C LYS A 93 -27.12 4.80 10.53
N PRO A 94 -26.61 5.98 10.14
CA PRO A 94 -25.17 6.24 10.16
C PRO A 94 -24.46 5.89 11.47
N HIS A 95 -25.00 6.33 12.62
CA HIS A 95 -24.43 6.05 13.94
C HIS A 95 -24.48 4.55 14.34
N GLU A 96 -25.44 3.79 13.83
CA GLU A 96 -25.56 2.35 14.09
C GLU A 96 -24.48 1.58 13.32
N ILE A 97 -24.19 2.03 12.09
CA ILE A 97 -23.10 1.49 11.26
C ILE A 97 -21.75 1.81 11.90
N ASP A 98 -21.52 3.06 12.32
CA ASP A 98 -20.30 3.44 13.04
C ASP A 98 -20.11 2.57 14.30
N ALA A 99 -21.18 2.35 15.06
CA ALA A 99 -21.15 1.49 16.25
C ALA A 99 -20.94 0.00 15.89
N LEU A 100 -21.39 -0.46 14.72
CA LEU A 100 -21.09 -1.80 14.22
C LEU A 100 -19.60 -1.94 13.87
N PHE A 101 -19.05 -1.03 13.08
CA PHE A 101 -17.65 -1.06 12.62
C PHE A 101 -16.63 -0.89 13.75
N ARG A 102 -17.02 -0.32 14.89
CA ARG A 102 -16.19 -0.34 16.11
C ARG A 102 -16.11 -1.71 16.79
N ARG A 103 -17.05 -2.62 16.51
CA ARG A 103 -17.18 -3.92 17.19
C ARG A 103 -16.78 -5.11 16.33
N ILE A 104 -16.85 -4.99 15.02
CA ILE A 104 -16.51 -6.06 14.08
C ILE A 104 -15.11 -5.85 13.50
N PRO A 105 -14.43 -6.93 13.05
CA PRO A 105 -13.31 -6.80 12.14
C PRO A 105 -13.77 -6.25 10.78
N TRP A 106 -12.97 -5.38 10.17
CA TRP A 106 -13.17 -4.87 8.81
C TRP A 106 -11.81 -4.44 8.22
N ASP A 107 -11.72 -4.44 6.89
CA ASP A 107 -10.51 -4.02 6.20
C ASP A 107 -10.52 -2.50 5.94
N LYS A 108 -9.83 -1.76 6.81
CA LYS A 108 -9.67 -0.31 6.67
C LYS A 108 -8.83 0.11 5.47
N ARG A 109 -7.84 -0.70 5.10
CA ARG A 109 -6.91 -0.41 3.99
C ARG A 109 -7.66 -0.30 2.68
N GLN A 110 -8.67 -1.16 2.50
CA GLN A 110 -9.55 -1.14 1.34
C GLN A 110 -10.31 0.20 1.22
N LEU A 111 -10.85 0.75 2.31
CA LEU A 111 -11.54 2.05 2.27
C LEU A 111 -10.57 3.22 2.01
N VAL A 112 -9.36 3.15 2.57
CA VAL A 112 -8.32 4.16 2.31
C VAL A 112 -7.91 4.16 0.83
N ALA A 113 -7.75 2.97 0.22
CA ALA A 113 -7.50 2.84 -1.22
C ALA A 113 -8.60 3.51 -2.04
N GLN A 114 -9.84 3.44 -1.57
CA GLN A 114 -10.99 4.04 -2.26
C GLN A 114 -11.15 5.55 -2.01
N GLY A 115 -10.27 6.17 -1.21
CA GLY A 115 -10.28 7.61 -0.98
C GLY A 115 -11.13 8.05 0.21
N ALA A 116 -11.44 7.15 1.13
CA ALA A 116 -12.07 7.53 2.39
C ALA A 116 -11.16 8.48 3.21
N ASP A 117 -11.79 9.37 3.98
CA ASP A 117 -11.11 10.31 4.86
C ASP A 117 -10.47 9.57 6.05
N VAL A 118 -9.13 9.52 6.05
CA VAL A 118 -8.35 8.79 7.06
C VAL A 118 -8.59 9.31 8.48
N PRO A 119 -8.52 10.63 8.76
CA PRO A 119 -8.86 11.15 10.09
C PRO A 119 -10.23 10.67 10.59
N LEU A 120 -11.28 10.71 9.78
CA LEU A 120 -12.61 10.25 10.18
C LEU A 120 -12.66 8.74 10.43
N LEU A 121 -11.99 7.93 9.59
CA LEU A 121 -11.86 6.48 9.80
C LEU A 121 -11.20 6.16 11.14
N GLU A 122 -10.11 6.86 11.49
CA GLU A 122 -9.40 6.64 12.75
C GLU A 122 -10.23 7.00 13.99
N HIS A 123 -11.16 7.96 13.86
CA HIS A 123 -12.11 8.30 14.92
C HIS A 123 -13.37 7.41 14.92
N GLY A 124 -13.44 6.39 14.06
CA GLY A 124 -14.56 5.47 13.98
C GLY A 124 -15.86 6.12 13.49
N ARG A 125 -15.75 7.12 12.61
CA ARG A 125 -16.83 7.75 11.85
C ARG A 125 -16.81 7.24 10.41
N VAL A 126 -17.07 5.95 10.23
CA VAL A 126 -16.86 5.28 8.94
C VAL A 126 -17.83 5.79 7.88
N THR A 127 -19.05 6.17 8.26
CA THR A 127 -20.06 6.64 7.30
C THR A 127 -19.72 8.01 6.75
N ASP A 128 -19.19 8.90 7.58
CA ASP A 128 -18.75 10.22 7.10
C ASP A 128 -17.47 10.10 6.29
N ALA A 129 -16.57 9.17 6.68
CA ALA A 129 -15.31 8.98 6.00
C ALA A 129 -15.45 8.52 4.55
N VAL A 130 -16.47 7.70 4.24
CA VAL A 130 -16.65 7.14 2.89
C VAL A 130 -17.37 8.10 1.92
N GLN A 131 -17.84 9.27 2.37
CA GLN A 131 -18.53 10.24 1.49
C GLN A 131 -17.63 10.77 0.37
N THR A 132 -16.31 10.78 0.57
CA THR A 132 -15.32 11.17 -0.45
C THR A 132 -14.78 9.97 -1.23
N ALA A 133 -15.19 8.75 -0.87
CA ALA A 133 -14.68 7.55 -1.50
C ALA A 133 -15.28 7.37 -2.91
N THR A 134 -14.51 6.72 -3.78
CA THR A 134 -14.91 6.43 -5.15
C THR A 134 -14.95 4.92 -5.35
N GLN A 135 -15.42 4.49 -6.53
CA GLN A 135 -15.36 3.07 -6.90
C GLN A 135 -13.93 2.62 -7.30
N TYR A 136 -13.03 3.56 -7.60
CA TYR A 136 -11.70 3.28 -8.12
C TYR A 136 -10.65 3.32 -7.02
N SER A 137 -9.93 2.21 -6.86
CA SER A 137 -8.86 2.10 -5.87
C SER A 137 -7.58 2.79 -6.33
N ASP A 138 -7.08 3.71 -5.52
CA ASP A 138 -5.71 4.20 -5.54
C ASP A 138 -4.89 3.47 -4.48
N TRP A 139 -4.25 2.37 -4.90
CA TRP A 139 -3.42 1.56 -4.02
C TRP A 139 -2.21 2.31 -3.45
N ASN A 140 -1.76 3.41 -4.07
CA ASN A 140 -0.69 4.23 -3.49
C ASN A 140 -1.13 4.88 -2.18
N ARG A 141 -2.39 5.35 -2.09
CA ARG A 141 -2.93 5.92 -0.84
C ARG A 141 -2.92 4.89 0.28
N MET A 142 -3.30 3.65 -0.04
CA MET A 142 -3.28 2.56 0.93
C MET A 142 -1.85 2.26 1.40
N TRP A 143 -0.90 2.18 0.49
CA TRP A 143 0.50 1.92 0.84
C TRP A 143 1.13 3.06 1.65
N GLU A 144 0.84 4.32 1.33
CA GLU A 144 1.26 5.48 2.13
C GLU A 144 0.69 5.37 3.56
N TYR A 145 -0.61 5.11 3.68
CA TYR A 145 -1.27 4.90 4.97
C TYR A 145 -0.64 3.76 5.77
N ASP A 146 -0.40 2.61 5.16
CA ASP A 146 0.23 1.46 5.80
C ASP A 146 1.65 1.76 6.28
N ALA A 147 2.41 2.51 5.48
CA ALA A 147 3.76 2.93 5.85
C ALA A 147 3.73 3.88 7.06
N ASP A 148 2.77 4.80 7.10
CA ASP A 148 2.61 5.74 8.21
C ASP A 148 2.11 5.06 9.49
N GLN A 149 1.19 4.10 9.40
CA GLN A 149 0.78 3.30 10.56
C GLN A 149 1.96 2.54 11.16
N ARG A 150 2.75 1.84 10.32
CA ARG A 150 3.95 1.13 10.80
C ARG A 150 4.98 2.06 11.43
N ARG A 151 5.08 3.32 10.97
CA ARG A 151 5.94 4.34 11.60
C ARG A 151 5.39 4.79 12.95
N ALA A 152 4.11 5.07 13.02
CA ALA A 152 3.43 5.46 14.25
C ALA A 152 3.56 4.36 15.33
N GLU A 153 3.43 3.08 14.96
CA GLU A 153 3.67 1.93 15.85
C GLU A 153 5.10 1.89 16.40
N ARG A 154 6.09 2.37 15.64
CA ARG A 154 7.49 2.51 16.09
C ARG A 154 7.76 3.83 16.83
N GLY A 155 6.76 4.69 17.01
CA GLY A 155 6.91 6.02 17.60
C GLY A 155 7.65 7.02 16.69
N VAL A 156 7.70 6.76 15.38
CA VAL A 156 8.37 7.62 14.39
C VAL A 156 7.37 8.62 13.82
N THR A 157 7.68 9.91 13.93
CA THR A 157 6.95 10.99 13.26
C THR A 157 7.85 11.63 12.22
N LEU A 158 7.36 11.76 10.99
CA LEU A 158 8.11 12.38 9.91
C LEU A 158 8.01 13.90 10.01
N GLY A 159 9.15 14.58 10.01
CA GLY A 159 9.20 16.00 9.69
C GLY A 159 8.91 16.26 8.21
N PRO A 160 8.68 17.53 7.81
CA PRO A 160 8.44 17.88 6.41
C PRO A 160 9.55 17.42 5.45
N LEU A 161 10.82 17.54 5.88
CA LEU A 161 11.97 17.11 5.08
C LEU A 161 12.08 15.58 4.98
N ASP A 162 11.76 14.84 6.05
CA ASP A 162 11.75 13.36 6.01
C ASP A 162 10.73 12.86 4.99
N ALA A 163 9.51 13.40 5.04
CA ALA A 163 8.44 13.07 4.10
C ALA A 163 8.83 13.43 2.66
N ALA A 164 9.47 14.59 2.46
CA ALA A 164 9.96 15.02 1.16
C ALA A 164 11.02 14.07 0.59
N LEU A 165 11.97 13.60 1.41
CA LEU A 165 12.99 12.62 1.00
C LEU A 165 12.38 11.27 0.62
N LEU A 166 11.41 10.79 1.39
CA LEU A 166 10.72 9.53 1.11
C LEU A 166 9.89 9.61 -0.19
N ARG A 167 9.23 10.76 -0.46
CA ARG A 167 8.52 11.01 -1.72
C ARG A 167 9.49 11.14 -2.90
N TYR A 168 10.58 11.90 -2.73
CA TYR A 168 11.61 12.10 -3.75
C TYR A 168 12.21 10.77 -4.21
N THR A 169 12.44 9.84 -3.30
CA THR A 169 13.05 8.54 -3.58
C THR A 169 12.07 7.45 -4.03
N GLY A 170 10.76 7.76 -4.08
CA GLY A 170 9.70 6.79 -4.43
C GLY A 170 9.44 5.72 -3.36
N ARG A 171 10.12 5.80 -2.21
CA ARG A 171 10.01 4.83 -1.09
C ARG A 171 8.77 5.03 -0.23
N TYR A 172 8.14 6.20 -0.29
CA TYR A 172 6.93 6.51 0.50
C TYR A 172 5.69 5.72 0.04
N ALA A 173 5.50 5.58 -1.27
CA ALA A 173 4.25 5.05 -1.83
C ALA A 173 4.29 3.55 -2.18
N GLN A 174 5.43 2.92 -2.49
CA GLN A 174 5.42 1.55 -3.05
C GLN A 174 6.19 0.52 -2.23
N GLY A 175 6.71 0.91 -1.06
CA GLY A 175 7.79 0.15 -0.42
C GLY A 175 9.05 0.05 -1.28
N GLY A 176 9.09 0.68 -2.46
CA GLY A 176 10.19 0.81 -3.42
C GLY A 176 10.93 -0.49 -3.74
N LYS A 177 10.64 -1.14 -4.87
CA LYS A 177 11.53 -2.22 -5.37
C LYS A 177 12.91 -1.65 -5.72
N THR A 178 12.96 -0.43 -6.26
CA THR A 178 14.19 0.33 -6.56
C THR A 178 13.93 1.83 -6.36
N PRO A 179 14.76 2.56 -5.59
CA PRO A 179 14.62 4.00 -5.40
C PRO A 179 14.98 4.75 -6.68
N ALA A 180 14.26 5.83 -6.97
CA ALA A 180 14.53 6.70 -8.11
C ALA A 180 14.26 8.16 -7.74
N ARG A 181 14.76 9.10 -8.54
CA ARG A 181 14.57 10.54 -8.33
C ARG A 181 13.23 11.00 -8.90
N HIS A 182 12.32 11.46 -8.03
CA HIS A 182 10.98 11.96 -8.38
C HIS A 182 10.82 13.42 -7.92
N SER A 183 11.46 14.36 -8.60
CA SER A 183 11.39 15.79 -8.27
C SER A 183 9.96 16.35 -8.29
N SER A 184 9.11 15.87 -9.19
CA SER A 184 7.70 16.26 -9.28
C SER A 184 6.83 15.76 -8.11
N ALA A 185 7.31 14.81 -7.32
CA ALA A 185 6.61 14.29 -6.14
C ALA A 185 6.90 15.09 -4.85
N VAL A 186 7.73 16.13 -4.94
CA VAL A 186 8.14 16.97 -3.82
C VAL A 186 7.60 18.39 -4.02
N ALA A 187 7.14 19.01 -2.93
CA ALA A 187 6.75 20.41 -2.95
C ALA A 187 7.95 21.29 -3.39
N PRO A 188 7.77 22.24 -4.34
CA PRO A 188 8.87 23.04 -4.88
C PRO A 188 9.74 23.73 -3.82
N GLU A 189 9.16 24.07 -2.68
CA GLU A 189 9.80 24.78 -1.57
C GLU A 189 10.77 23.88 -0.79
N LEU A 190 10.52 22.57 -0.76
CA LEU A 190 11.35 21.57 -0.07
C LEU A 190 12.38 20.93 -0.99
N LEU A 191 12.21 21.04 -2.31
CA LEU A 191 13.10 20.41 -3.29
C LEU A 191 14.58 20.84 -3.16
N PRO A 192 14.92 22.13 -2.93
CA PRO A 192 16.33 22.50 -2.73
C PRO A 192 16.97 21.80 -1.53
N GLN A 193 16.28 21.72 -0.40
CA GLN A 193 16.78 21.04 0.81
C GLN A 193 16.92 19.53 0.58
N VAL A 194 15.97 18.91 -0.11
CA VAL A 194 16.08 17.50 -0.54
C VAL A 194 17.35 17.29 -1.36
N LEU A 195 17.59 18.12 -2.36
CA LEU A 195 18.78 18.01 -3.22
C LEU A 195 20.08 18.24 -2.44
N GLU A 196 20.10 19.12 -1.45
CA GLU A 196 21.25 19.32 -0.58
C GLU A 196 21.58 18.07 0.26
N VAL A 197 20.57 17.39 0.81
CA VAL A 197 20.74 16.11 1.53
C VAL A 197 21.30 15.04 0.59
N ILE A 198 20.74 14.90 -0.61
CA ILE A 198 21.24 13.95 -1.62
C ILE A 198 22.70 14.26 -1.97
N ALA A 199 23.03 15.53 -2.20
CA ALA A 199 24.38 15.95 -2.55
C ALA A 199 25.41 15.66 -1.44
N VAL A 200 25.01 15.67 -0.16
CA VAL A 200 25.87 15.23 0.95
C VAL A 200 26.21 13.75 0.82
N ALA A 201 25.20 12.90 0.57
CA ALA A 201 25.41 11.46 0.37
C ALA A 201 26.31 11.20 -0.85
N GLU A 202 26.00 11.82 -1.98
CA GLU A 202 26.76 11.69 -3.23
C GLU A 202 28.25 12.03 -3.03
N ARG A 203 28.54 13.17 -2.39
CA ARG A 203 29.92 13.60 -2.11
C ARG A 203 30.66 12.61 -1.22
N ALA A 204 29.99 12.04 -0.23
CA ALA A 204 30.59 11.06 0.69
C ALA A 204 30.84 9.69 0.02
N THR A 205 30.13 9.39 -1.06
CA THR A 205 30.27 8.13 -1.80
C THR A 205 31.10 8.27 -3.08
N ALA A 206 31.46 9.49 -3.46
CA ALA A 206 32.23 9.75 -4.67
C ALA A 206 33.54 8.95 -4.69
N GLY A 207 33.77 8.21 -5.77
CA GLY A 207 34.98 7.40 -5.98
C GLY A 207 35.01 6.06 -5.22
N LEU A 208 33.96 5.71 -4.48
CA LEU A 208 33.86 4.36 -3.91
C LEU A 208 33.55 3.33 -5.01
N PRO A 209 34.25 2.17 -5.01
CA PRO A 209 34.07 1.17 -6.06
C PRO A 209 32.74 0.43 -5.91
N MET A 210 32.18 0.04 -7.07
CA MET A 210 31.06 -0.89 -7.18
C MET A 210 31.35 -1.86 -8.32
N SER A 211 31.20 -3.16 -8.09
CA SER A 211 31.31 -4.21 -9.12
C SER A 211 29.99 -4.44 -9.89
N PRO A 212 30.05 -4.79 -11.20
CA PRO A 212 28.88 -5.16 -11.99
C PRO A 212 28.36 -6.58 -11.65
N GLY A 213 27.07 -6.83 -11.92
CA GLY A 213 26.45 -8.17 -11.86
C GLY A 213 26.17 -8.76 -10.47
N TRP A 214 25.17 -9.64 -10.36
CA TRP A 214 24.79 -10.38 -9.12
C TRP A 214 25.13 -11.87 -9.26
N GLU A 215 26.40 -12.20 -9.46
CA GLU A 215 26.84 -13.59 -9.53
C GLU A 215 27.06 -14.19 -8.14
N ALA A 216 26.75 -15.47 -7.97
CA ALA A 216 27.03 -16.19 -6.74
C ALA A 216 28.55 -16.44 -6.59
N GLY A 217 29.04 -16.54 -5.35
CA GLY A 217 30.46 -16.76 -5.05
C GLY A 217 31.20 -15.48 -4.64
N GLU A 218 32.52 -15.48 -4.74
CA GLU A 218 33.40 -14.41 -4.23
C GLU A 218 33.07 -13.03 -4.81
N GLN A 219 32.63 -12.96 -6.06
CA GLN A 219 32.24 -11.72 -6.73
C GLN A 219 30.97 -11.11 -6.13
N GLY A 220 29.97 -11.94 -5.82
CA GLY A 220 28.76 -11.51 -5.11
C GLY A 220 29.05 -11.01 -3.69
N GLU A 221 29.97 -11.66 -2.97
CA GLU A 221 30.38 -11.20 -1.64
C GLU A 221 31.16 -9.88 -1.69
N ARG A 222 32.08 -9.74 -2.65
CA ARG A 222 32.83 -8.49 -2.88
C ARG A 222 31.88 -7.33 -3.11
N ARG A 223 30.91 -7.53 -3.99
CA ARG A 223 29.89 -6.52 -4.29
C ARG A 223 29.02 -6.20 -3.08
N ARG A 224 28.61 -7.19 -2.28
CA ARG A 224 27.86 -6.94 -1.03
C ARG A 224 28.68 -6.07 -0.05
N ARG A 225 30.00 -6.30 0.05
CA ARG A 225 30.89 -5.45 0.86
C ARG A 225 30.99 -4.03 0.31
N GLU A 226 31.11 -3.87 -1.01
CA GLU A 226 31.15 -2.57 -1.68
C GLU A 226 29.84 -1.79 -1.50
N TRP A 227 28.70 -2.46 -1.70
CA TRP A 227 27.37 -1.92 -1.43
C TRP A 227 27.25 -1.41 0.01
N ASN A 228 27.61 -2.25 0.99
CA ASN A 228 27.58 -1.85 2.40
C ASN A 228 28.52 -0.68 2.70
N ARG A 229 29.68 -0.60 2.06
CA ARG A 229 30.62 0.53 2.23
C ARG A 229 30.01 1.84 1.73
N ILE A 230 29.40 1.84 0.54
CA ILE A 230 28.71 3.01 -0.01
C ILE A 230 27.55 3.42 0.91
N LYS A 231 26.73 2.43 1.31
CA LYS A 231 25.58 2.65 2.20
C LYS A 231 25.99 3.30 3.53
N GLU A 232 26.98 2.73 4.22
CA GLU A 232 27.44 3.25 5.51
C GLU A 232 28.13 4.62 5.37
N SER A 233 28.88 4.87 4.28
CA SER A 233 29.49 6.18 4.02
C SER A 233 28.41 7.26 3.84
N ALA A 234 27.39 6.98 3.02
CA ALA A 234 26.27 7.88 2.81
C ALA A 234 25.48 8.11 4.11
N ARG A 235 25.14 7.04 4.84
CA ARG A 235 24.43 7.11 6.13
C ARG A 235 25.17 7.98 7.13
N ALA A 236 26.47 7.76 7.30
CA ALA A 236 27.29 8.51 8.26
C ALA A 236 27.36 10.00 7.90
N ALA A 237 27.57 10.32 6.62
CA ALA A 237 27.65 11.72 6.16
C ALA A 237 26.31 12.46 6.31
N VAL A 238 25.21 11.83 5.92
CA VAL A 238 23.86 12.42 6.07
C VAL A 238 23.53 12.60 7.55
N ARG A 239 23.81 11.61 8.40
CA ARG A 239 23.61 11.73 9.86
C ARG A 239 24.44 12.84 10.49
N ALA A 240 25.65 13.08 10.01
CA ALA A 240 26.51 14.14 10.51
C ALA A 240 26.00 15.54 10.10
N ALA A 241 25.47 15.68 8.88
CA ALA A 241 24.98 16.95 8.36
C ALA A 241 23.55 17.28 8.81
N TYR A 242 22.70 16.27 8.99
CA TYR A 242 21.27 16.38 9.30
C TYR A 242 20.90 15.41 10.44
N PRO A 243 21.34 15.69 11.69
CA PRO A 243 21.12 14.80 12.83
C PRO A 243 19.64 14.58 13.17
N GLU A 244 18.77 15.51 12.79
CA GLU A 244 17.33 15.51 13.04
C GLU A 244 16.53 14.58 12.12
N LEU A 245 17.09 14.14 10.99
CA LEU A 245 16.38 13.23 10.06
C LEU A 245 16.08 11.89 10.73
N VAL A 246 14.92 11.32 10.43
CA VAL A 246 14.57 9.99 10.95
C VAL A 246 15.33 8.89 10.19
N ASP A 247 15.44 7.69 10.79
CA ASP A 247 16.15 6.57 10.16
C ASP A 247 15.59 6.21 8.78
N ASP A 248 14.26 6.24 8.60
CA ASP A 248 13.61 5.96 7.32
C ASP A 248 14.11 6.92 6.21
N ALA A 249 14.29 8.22 6.53
CA ALA A 249 14.74 9.24 5.59
C ALA A 249 16.24 9.05 5.24
N VAL A 250 17.07 8.77 6.23
CA VAL A 250 18.50 8.50 6.00
C VAL A 250 18.69 7.21 5.20
N GLU A 251 17.95 6.16 5.55
CA GLU A 251 18.03 4.86 4.89
C GLU A 251 17.63 4.98 3.42
N THR A 252 16.56 5.72 3.11
CA THR A 252 16.12 5.88 1.71
C THR A 252 17.16 6.60 0.85
N VAL A 253 17.82 7.62 1.39
CA VAL A 253 18.89 8.36 0.69
C VAL A 253 20.11 7.46 0.46
N SER A 254 20.53 6.70 1.47
CA SER A 254 21.64 5.75 1.34
C SER A 254 21.34 4.67 0.30
N PHE A 255 20.09 4.22 0.22
CA PHE A 255 19.67 3.21 -0.75
C PHE A 255 19.63 3.76 -2.17
N LEU A 256 19.23 5.03 -2.36
CA LEU A 256 19.26 5.72 -3.65
C LEU A 256 20.67 5.73 -4.24
N VAL A 257 21.66 6.24 -3.50
CA VAL A 257 23.04 6.35 -4.01
C VAL A 257 23.68 4.99 -4.28
N CYS A 258 23.36 3.96 -3.50
CA CYS A 258 23.80 2.58 -3.80
C CYS A 258 23.20 2.04 -5.09
N SER A 259 21.90 2.29 -5.32
CA SER A 259 21.21 1.86 -6.54
C SER A 259 21.79 2.55 -7.77
N GLU A 260 21.97 3.86 -7.71
CA GLU A 260 22.53 4.64 -8.82
C GLU A 260 23.98 4.27 -9.12
N ALA A 261 24.80 4.03 -8.09
CA ALA A 261 26.15 3.52 -8.28
C ALA A 261 26.15 2.15 -8.99
N HIS A 262 25.21 1.27 -8.64
CA HIS A 262 25.08 -0.01 -9.31
C HIS A 262 24.66 0.12 -10.77
N ASP A 263 23.65 0.93 -11.05
CA ASP A 263 23.13 1.14 -12.41
C ASP A 263 24.20 1.76 -13.31
N PHE A 264 24.94 2.74 -12.80
CA PHE A 264 26.08 3.35 -13.49
C PHE A 264 27.16 2.33 -13.84
N THR A 265 27.55 1.46 -12.89
CA THR A 265 28.54 0.41 -13.16
C THR A 265 28.06 -0.61 -14.19
N ASN A 266 26.80 -1.03 -14.13
CA ASN A 266 26.24 -1.96 -15.12
C ASN A 266 26.22 -1.33 -16.51
N ALA A 267 25.85 -0.05 -16.63
CA ALA A 267 25.82 0.66 -17.90
C ALA A 267 27.22 0.74 -18.54
N LEU A 268 28.26 1.01 -17.75
CA LEU A 268 29.65 0.98 -18.22
C LEU A 268 30.07 -0.40 -18.71
N ALA A 269 29.76 -1.45 -17.95
CA ALA A 269 30.11 -2.82 -18.32
C ALA A 269 29.40 -3.30 -19.61
N GLN A 270 28.17 -2.84 -19.87
CA GLN A 270 27.46 -3.11 -21.11
C GLN A 270 28.10 -2.38 -22.30
N ALA A 271 28.50 -1.11 -22.12
CA ALA A 271 29.16 -0.33 -23.15
C ALA A 271 30.54 -0.91 -23.55
N ASP A 272 31.27 -1.51 -22.60
CA ASP A 272 32.57 -2.15 -22.85
C ASP A 272 32.45 -3.55 -23.48
N GLY A 273 31.29 -4.22 -23.35
CA GLY A 273 31.03 -5.57 -23.87
C GLY A 273 30.51 -5.62 -25.32
N ASP A 274 30.07 -4.49 -25.87
CA ASP A 274 29.60 -4.33 -27.26
C ASP A 274 30.73 -3.92 -28.24
N VAL A 275 32.01 -4.13 -27.87
CA VAL A 275 33.21 -3.87 -28.69
C VAL A 275 33.87 -5.16 -29.17
#